data_AF-A0A1M6W0C9-F1
#
_entry.id   AF-A0A1M6W0C9-F1
#
_cell.length_a   1.000
_cell.length_b   1.000
_cell.length_c   1.000
_cell.angle_alpha   90.00
_cell.angle_beta   90.00
_cell.angle_gamma   90.00
#
_symmetry.space_group_name_H-M   'P 1'
#
loop_
_entity.id
_entity.type
_entity.pdbx_description
1 polymer ?
#
loop_
_entity_poly.entity_id
_entity_poly.type
_entity_poly.pdbx_seq_one_letter_code
_entity_poly.pdbx_strand_id
1 'polypeptide(L)'
;MRSEDELNRVIALYSDMIKRICLIHLKNHADTEDIFQGVFLKYVLSSVVFENDAHEKAWFIRVTINACKDLLKSFFTIVPLILLKCMNKLQLKFLKRIRQLLKQFYDCLKNIVRSFTYIIMKVIQLQKSVRFWEKM
;
A
#
# COMPACT_ATOMS: atom_id res chain seq x y z
N MET A 1 9.86 -17.89 -28.80
CA MET A 1 8.47 -17.42 -28.73
C MET A 1 7.67 -18.32 -29.64
N ARG A 2 6.55 -18.89 -29.18
CA ARG A 2 5.74 -19.83 -29.98
C ARG A 2 5.08 -19.12 -31.17
N SER A 3 4.75 -19.86 -32.22
CA SER A 3 4.10 -19.31 -33.42
C SER A 3 2.62 -19.00 -33.16
N GLU A 4 2.05 -18.13 -34.01
CA GLU A 4 0.64 -17.76 -33.96
C GLU A 4 -0.29 -18.96 -34.23
N ASP A 5 0.10 -19.86 -35.14
CA ASP A 5 -0.66 -21.08 -35.44
C ASP A 5 -0.76 -22.02 -34.24
N GLU A 6 0.35 -22.18 -33.50
CA GLU A 6 0.38 -22.99 -32.28
C GLU A 6 -0.52 -22.38 -31.21
N LEU A 7 -0.50 -21.04 -31.08
CA LEU A 7 -1.37 -20.30 -30.18
C LEU A 7 -2.85 -20.52 -30.52
N ASN A 8 -3.23 -20.36 -31.79
CA ASN A 8 -4.60 -20.57 -32.25
C ASN A 8 -5.09 -21.99 -31.97
N ARG A 9 -4.22 -23.00 -32.19
CA ARG A 9 -4.50 -24.40 -31.84
C ARG A 9 -4.80 -24.56 -30.36
N VAL A 10 -3.95 -24.05 -29.47
CA VAL A 10 -4.16 -24.23 -28.02
C VAL A 10 -5.33 -23.41 -27.49
N ILE A 11 -5.62 -22.24 -28.06
CA ILE A 11 -6.81 -21.46 -27.73
C ILE A 11 -8.06 -22.26 -28.05
N ALA A 12 -8.13 -22.88 -29.23
CA ALA A 12 -9.27 -23.71 -29.62
C ALA A 12 -9.43 -24.93 -28.70
N LEU A 13 -8.32 -25.57 -28.31
CA LEU A 13 -8.34 -26.79 -27.50
C LEU A 13 -8.65 -26.55 -26.01
N TYR A 14 -8.13 -25.47 -25.44
CA TYR A 14 -8.08 -25.30 -23.98
C TYR A 14 -8.91 -24.14 -23.46
N SER A 15 -9.50 -23.31 -24.34
CA SER A 15 -10.29 -22.14 -23.89
C SER A 15 -11.40 -22.49 -22.91
N ASP A 16 -12.27 -23.44 -23.27
CA ASP A 16 -13.40 -23.82 -22.43
C ASP A 16 -12.94 -24.34 -21.06
N MET A 17 -11.91 -25.18 -21.06
CA MET A 17 -11.34 -25.76 -19.85
C MET A 17 -10.80 -24.69 -18.90
N ILE A 18 -9.99 -23.75 -19.42
CA ILE A 18 -9.40 -22.67 -18.63
C ILE A 18 -10.52 -21.80 -18.06
N LYS A 19 -11.48 -21.39 -18.90
CA LYS A 19 -12.63 -20.57 -18.46
C LYS A 19 -13.46 -21.27 -17.38
N ARG A 20 -13.73 -22.57 -17.52
CA ARG A 20 -14.46 -23.36 -16.50
C ARG A 20 -13.70 -23.44 -15.19
N ILE A 21 -12.39 -23.69 -15.22
CA ILE A 21 -11.55 -23.70 -14.01
C ILE A 21 -11.62 -22.32 -13.32
N CYS A 22 -11.39 -21.24 -14.06
CA CYS A 22 -11.47 -19.89 -13.52
C CYS A 22 -12.85 -19.58 -12.91
N LEU A 23 -13.95 -19.91 -13.59
CA LEU A 23 -15.29 -19.66 -13.09
C LEU A 23 -15.60 -20.45 -11.81
N ILE A 24 -15.13 -21.70 -11.69
CA ILE A 24 -15.26 -22.50 -10.47
C ILE A 24 -14.53 -21.84 -9.29
N HIS A 25 -13.33 -21.30 -9.53
CA HIS A 25 -12.48 -20.73 -8.48
C HIS A 25 -12.83 -19.28 -8.11
N LEU A 26 -13.14 -18.44 -9.09
CA LEU A 26 -13.26 -16.99 -8.93
C LEU A 26 -14.71 -16.50 -8.92
N LYS A 27 -15.62 -17.19 -9.61
CA LYS A 27 -17.03 -16.79 -9.79
C LYS A 27 -17.21 -15.36 -10.33
N ASN A 28 -16.21 -14.83 -11.02
CA ASN A 28 -16.21 -13.50 -11.64
C ASN A 28 -15.73 -13.61 -13.09
N HIS A 29 -16.53 -13.07 -14.01
CA HIS A 29 -16.23 -13.08 -15.44
C HIS A 29 -15.04 -12.18 -15.81
N ALA A 30 -14.88 -11.02 -15.16
CA ALA A 30 -13.78 -10.10 -15.45
C ALA A 30 -12.43 -10.74 -15.07
N ASP A 31 -12.32 -11.23 -13.83
CA ASP A 31 -11.11 -11.92 -13.36
C ASP A 31 -10.81 -13.18 -14.17
N THR A 32 -11.85 -13.86 -14.67
CA THR A 32 -11.69 -15.04 -15.54
C THR A 32 -11.02 -14.66 -16.86
N GLU A 33 -11.45 -13.57 -17.49
CA GLU A 33 -10.90 -13.10 -18.77
C GLU A 33 -9.45 -12.61 -18.60
N ASP A 34 -9.16 -11.92 -17.50
CA ASP A 34 -7.80 -11.48 -17.18
C ASP A 34 -6.84 -12.68 -16.99
N ILE A 35 -7.26 -13.68 -16.21
CA ILE A 35 -6.45 -14.91 -16.05
C ILE A 35 -6.33 -15.66 -17.37
N PHE A 36 -7.42 -15.77 -18.14
CA PHE A 36 -7.42 -16.43 -19.45
C PHE A 36 -6.33 -15.86 -20.36
N GLN A 37 -6.29 -14.53 -20.52
CA GLN A 37 -5.27 -13.85 -21.32
C GLN A 37 -3.86 -14.07 -20.73
N GLY A 38 -3.72 -13.98 -19.41
CA GLY A 38 -2.46 -14.19 -18.72
C GLY A 38 -1.88 -15.61 -18.89
N VAL A 39 -2.72 -16.65 -18.95
CA VAL A 39 -2.28 -18.04 -19.14
C VAL A 39 -1.74 -18.26 -20.54
N PHE A 40 -2.43 -17.78 -21.58
CA PHE A 40 -1.95 -17.89 -22.96
C PHE A 40 -0.70 -17.04 -23.21
N LEU A 41 -0.60 -15.86 -22.58
CA LEU A 41 0.63 -15.07 -22.63
C LEU A 41 1.81 -15.84 -22.01
N LYS A 42 1.61 -16.48 -20.84
CA LYS A 42 2.63 -17.36 -20.24
C LYS A 42 3.02 -18.50 -21.18
N TYR A 43 2.07 -19.08 -21.90
CA TYR A 43 2.35 -20.15 -22.86
C TYR A 43 3.25 -19.70 -24.00
N VAL A 44 2.95 -18.56 -24.63
CA VAL A 44 3.70 -18.00 -25.76
C VAL A 44 5.14 -17.62 -25.37
N LEU A 45 5.30 -17.10 -24.15
CA LEU A 45 6.59 -16.68 -23.60
C LEU A 45 7.39 -17.84 -22.97
N SER A 46 6.74 -18.97 -22.67
CA SER A 46 7.41 -20.10 -22.02
C SER A 46 8.37 -20.82 -22.97
N SER A 47 9.48 -21.30 -22.41
CA SER A 47 10.43 -22.20 -23.09
C SER A 47 10.19 -23.67 -22.73
N VAL A 48 9.00 -24.01 -22.21
CA VAL A 48 8.67 -25.36 -21.76
C VAL A 48 8.47 -26.26 -22.98
N VAL A 49 9.20 -27.37 -23.02
CA VAL A 49 9.01 -28.44 -24.02
C VAL A 49 8.04 -29.46 -23.45
N PHE A 50 6.95 -29.73 -24.17
CA PHE A 50 5.96 -30.73 -23.79
C PHE A 50 6.29 -32.07 -24.44
N GLU A 51 6.27 -33.13 -23.64
CA GLU A 51 6.54 -34.50 -24.11
C GLU A 51 5.33 -35.10 -24.84
N ASN A 52 4.13 -34.69 -24.44
CA ASN A 52 2.86 -35.15 -25.02
C ASN A 52 1.72 -34.16 -24.69
N ASP A 53 0.58 -34.35 -25.35
CA ASP A 53 -0.63 -33.52 -25.17
C ASP A 53 -1.18 -33.57 -23.74
N ALA A 54 -0.97 -34.69 -23.02
CA ALA A 54 -1.39 -34.81 -21.63
C ALA A 54 -0.53 -33.92 -20.70
N HIS A 55 0.77 -33.80 -20.98
CA HIS A 55 1.67 -32.90 -20.28
C HIS A 55 1.31 -31.44 -20.58
N GLU A 56 1.01 -31.10 -21.83
CA GLU A 56 0.55 -29.75 -22.22
C GLU A 56 -0.74 -29.38 -21.48
N LYS A 57 -1.74 -30.27 -21.51
CA LYS A 57 -3.00 -30.09 -20.78
C LYS A 57 -2.77 -29.95 -19.26
N ALA A 58 -1.94 -30.80 -18.66
CA ALA A 58 -1.61 -30.73 -17.24
C ALA A 58 -0.89 -29.43 -16.87
N TRP A 59 -0.07 -28.89 -17.78
CA TRP A 59 0.57 -27.59 -17.61
C TRP A 59 -0.48 -26.47 -17.59
N PHE A 60 -1.41 -26.44 -18.55
CA PHE A 60 -2.49 -25.43 -18.57
C PHE A 60 -3.35 -25.48 -17.31
N ILE A 61 -3.75 -26.67 -16.86
CA ILE A 61 -4.53 -26.84 -15.63
C ILE A 61 -3.77 -26.28 -14.42
N ARG A 62 -2.50 -26.67 -14.23
CA ARG A 62 -1.69 -26.21 -13.09
C ARG A 62 -1.48 -24.70 -13.11
N VAL A 63 -1.12 -24.13 -14.26
CA VAL A 63 -0.87 -22.69 -14.40
C VAL A 63 -2.15 -21.91 -14.13
N THR A 64 -3.30 -22.37 -14.62
CA THR A 64 -4.60 -21.72 -14.40
C THR A 64 -5.01 -21.76 -12.92
N ILE A 65 -4.92 -22.93 -12.28
CA ILE A 65 -5.24 -23.08 -10.86
C ILE A 65 -4.32 -22.20 -10.00
N ASN A 66 -3.02 -22.17 -10.31
CA ASN A 66 -2.07 -21.34 -9.58
C ASN A 66 -2.39 -19.86 -9.76
N ALA A 67 -2.71 -19.41 -10.98
CA ALA A 67 -3.11 -18.03 -11.23
C ALA A 67 -4.37 -17.64 -10.43
N CYS A 68 -5.38 -18.52 -10.37
CA CYS A 68 -6.59 -18.28 -9.58
C CYS A 68 -6.27 -18.16 -8.09
N LYS A 69 -5.43 -19.07 -7.57
CA LYS A 69 -5.00 -19.06 -6.16
C LYS A 69 -4.18 -17.82 -5.83
N ASP A 70 -3.28 -17.40 -6.72
CA ASP A 70 -2.45 -16.22 -6.53
C ASP A 70 -3.30 -14.94 -6.50
N LEU A 71 -4.30 -14.83 -7.38
CA LEU A 71 -5.25 -13.72 -7.36
C LEU A 71 -5.99 -13.66 -6.01
N LEU A 72 -6.58 -14.78 -5.57
CA LEU A 72 -7.27 -14.85 -4.28
C LEU A 72 -6.33 -14.53 -3.11
N LYS A 73 -5.11 -15.09 -3.10
CA LYS A 73 -4.11 -14.81 -2.06
C LYS A 73 -3.71 -13.34 -2.05
N SER A 74 -3.51 -12.73 -3.22
CA SER A 74 -3.18 -11.31 -3.34
C SER A 74 -4.30 -10.45 -2.75
N PHE A 75 -5.56 -10.80 -3.01
CA PHE A 75 -6.71 -10.14 -2.43
C PHE A 75 -6.69 -10.23 -0.89
N PHE A 76 -6.51 -11.44 -0.32
CA PHE A 76 -6.53 -11.62 1.13
C PHE A 76 -5.25 -11.19 1.86
N THR A 77 -4.12 -11.04 1.17
CA THR A 77 -2.83 -10.66 1.80
C THR A 77 -2.53 -9.18 1.61
N ILE A 78 -2.73 -8.67 0.40
CA ILE A 78 -2.31 -7.32 0.01
C ILE A 78 -3.38 -6.30 0.39
N VAL A 79 -4.67 -6.61 0.21
CA VAL A 79 -5.75 -5.66 0.53
C VAL A 79 -5.75 -5.29 2.02
N PRO A 80 -5.62 -6.22 2.98
CA PRO A 80 -5.52 -5.85 4.40
C PRO A 80 -4.25 -5.07 4.71
N LEU A 81 -3.11 -5.41 4.13
CA LEU A 81 -1.85 -4.67 4.35
C LEU A 81 -1.90 -3.25 3.76
N ILE A 82 -2.47 -3.07 2.57
CA ILE A 82 -2.65 -1.76 1.95
C ILE A 82 -3.68 -0.95 2.73
N LEU A 83 -4.82 -1.53 3.10
CA LEU A 83 -5.82 -0.86 3.93
C LEU A 83 -5.22 -0.47 5.28
N LEU A 84 -4.53 -1.37 5.98
CA LEU A 84 -3.85 -1.09 7.24
C LEU A 84 -2.78 0.00 7.07
N LYS A 85 -1.99 -0.05 6.00
CA LYS A 85 -0.96 0.96 5.71
C LYS A 85 -1.58 2.31 5.36
N CYS A 86 -2.70 2.32 4.63
CA CYS A 86 -3.43 3.53 4.27
C CYS A 86 -4.12 4.15 5.50
N MET A 87 -4.76 3.34 6.34
CA MET A 87 -5.33 3.73 7.64
C MET A 87 -4.27 4.28 8.59
N ASN A 88 -3.13 3.60 8.73
CA ASN A 88 -2.01 4.07 9.56
C ASN A 88 -1.41 5.38 9.03
N LYS A 89 -1.29 5.54 7.70
CA LYS A 89 -0.80 6.78 7.08
C LYS A 89 -1.75 7.95 7.33
N LEU A 90 -3.06 7.69 7.37
CA LEU A 90 -4.08 8.70 7.71
C LEU A 90 -4.01 9.10 9.19
N GLN A 91 -3.90 8.14 10.11
CA GLN A 91 -3.71 8.41 11.55
C GLN A 91 -2.39 9.16 11.84
N LEU A 92 -1.29 8.83 11.16
CA LEU A 92 0.00 9.52 11.29
C LEU A 92 -0.06 10.97 10.80
N LYS A 93 -0.81 11.26 9.73
CA LYS A 93 -1.03 12.64 9.26
C LYS A 93 -1.79 13.47 10.30
N PHE A 94 -2.80 12.87 10.93
CA PHE A 94 -3.59 13.52 11.97
C PHE A 94 -2.74 13.83 13.21
N LEU A 95 -1.98 12.84 13.72
CA LEU A 95 -1.06 12.99 14.85
C LEU A 95 0.03 14.04 14.60
N LYS A 96 0.61 14.10 13.39
CA LYS A 96 1.58 15.14 13.03
C LYS A 96 0.97 16.53 13.12
N ARG A 97 -0.29 16.69 12.69
CA ARG A 97 -0.99 17.97 12.71
C ARG A 97 -1.30 18.41 14.14
N ILE A 98 -1.75 17.50 15.00
CA ILE A 98 -1.94 17.76 16.44
C ILE A 98 -0.61 18.14 17.10
N ARG A 99 0.48 17.42 16.82
CA ARG A 99 1.81 17.70 17.40
C ARG A 99 2.35 19.06 16.98
N GLN A 100 2.09 19.48 15.73
CA GLN A 100 2.45 20.82 15.24
C GLN A 100 1.71 21.91 16.04
N LEU A 101 0.40 21.73 16.23
CA LEU A 101 -0.45 22.67 16.97
C LEU A 101 -0.03 22.77 18.44
N LEU A 102 0.24 21.63 19.10
CA LEU A 102 0.72 21.60 20.47
C LEU A 102 2.08 22.29 20.64
N LYS A 103 2.97 22.14 19.65
CA LYS A 103 4.29 22.79 19.66
C LYS A 103 4.17 24.31 19.54
N GLN A 104 3.34 24.79 18.61
CA GLN A 104 3.05 26.23 18.48
C GLN A 104 2.45 26.82 19.75
N PHE A 105 1.53 26.09 20.39
CA PHE A 105 0.93 26.51 21.63
C PHE A 105 1.96 26.61 22.78
N TYR A 106 2.83 25.60 22.93
CA TYR A 106 3.88 25.60 23.94
C TYR A 106 4.92 26.72 23.71
N ASP A 107 5.34 26.96 22.47
CA ASP A 107 6.29 28.03 22.14
C ASP A 107 5.69 29.42 22.45
N CYS A 108 4.39 29.60 22.20
CA CYS A 108 3.66 30.82 22.57
C CYS A 108 3.64 31.02 24.10
N LEU A 109 3.26 30.00 24.86
CA LEU A 109 3.31 30.03 26.32
C LEU A 109 4.72 30.34 26.86
N LYS A 110 5.74 29.74 26.26
CA LYS A 110 7.14 29.97 26.64
C LYS A 110 7.58 31.41 26.42
N ASN A 111 7.12 32.05 25.35
CA ASN A 111 7.39 33.46 25.08
C ASN A 111 6.65 34.38 26.06
N ILE A 112 5.40 34.06 26.40
CA ILE A 112 4.62 34.79 27.40
C ILE A 112 5.35 34.76 28.75
N VAL A 113 5.73 33.56 29.23
CA VAL A 113 6.46 33.40 30.50
C VAL A 113 7.80 34.16 30.47
N ARG A 114 8.55 34.11 29.37
CA ARG A 114 9.80 34.88 29.21
C ARG A 114 9.56 36.38 29.33
N SER A 115 8.54 36.92 28.66
CA SER A 115 8.18 38.34 28.77
C SER A 115 7.84 38.74 30.21
N PHE A 116 7.06 37.91 30.92
CA PHE A 116 6.76 38.17 32.33
C PHE A 116 8.02 38.13 33.22
N THR A 117 8.90 37.14 33.03
CA THR A 117 10.15 37.07 33.81
C THR A 117 11.05 38.28 33.56
N TYR A 118 11.15 38.77 32.32
CA TYR A 118 11.92 39.95 31.98
C TYR A 118 11.35 41.22 32.62
N ILE A 119 10.02 41.41 32.56
CA ILE A 119 9.34 42.54 33.20
C ILE A 119 9.56 42.51 34.72
N ILE A 120 9.38 41.35 35.36
CA ILE A 120 9.61 41.17 36.80
C ILE A 120 11.06 41.51 37.16
N MET A 121 12.05 40.99 36.43
CA MET A 121 13.46 41.30 36.66
C MET A 121 13.75 42.82 36.53
N LYS A 122 13.15 43.49 35.54
CA LYS A 122 13.32 44.92 35.31
C LYS A 122 12.68 45.78 36.41
N VAL A 123 11.51 45.40 36.91
CA VAL A 123 10.84 46.05 38.04
C VAL A 123 11.67 45.91 39.32
N ILE A 124 12.22 44.72 39.59
CA ILE A 124 13.09 44.49 40.75
C ILE A 124 14.36 45.36 40.69
N GLN A 125 14.97 45.51 39.51
CA GLN A 125 16.15 46.35 39.32
C GLN A 125 15.85 47.84 39.50
N LEU A 126 14.70 48.31 39.03
CA LEU A 126 14.22 49.68 39.27
C LEU A 126 13.95 49.93 40.76
N GLN A 127 13.30 49.00 41.46
CA GLN A 127 13.08 49.11 42.90
C GLN A 127 14.39 49.16 43.70
N LYS A 128 15.41 48.38 43.33
CA LYS A 128 16.73 48.46 43.96
C LYS A 128 17.41 49.80 43.72
N SER A 129 17.22 50.38 42.55
CA SER A 129 17.82 51.68 42.17
C SER A 129 17.13 52.83 42.91
N VAL A 130 15.79 52.85 42.99
CA VAL A 130 15.04 53.86 43.76
C VAL A 130 15.41 53.80 45.25
N ARG A 131 15.48 52.60 45.83
CA ARG A 131 15.84 52.40 47.25
C ARG A 131 17.30 52.76 47.57
N PHE A 132 18.17 52.82 46.56
CA PHE A 132 19.55 53.32 46.69
C PHE A 132 19.57 54.85 46.75
N TRP A 133 18.77 55.52 45.91
CA TRP A 133 18.65 56.98 45.91
C TRP A 133 17.94 57.54 47.16
N GLU A 134 17.01 56.81 47.78
CA GLU A 134 16.38 57.22 49.05
C GLU A 134 17.30 57.11 50.29
N LYS A 135 18.47 56.46 50.15
CA LYS A 135 19.44 56.28 51.24
C LYS A 135 20.65 57.23 51.15
N MET A 136 20.69 58.09 50.13
CA MET A 136 21.61 59.23 50.03
C MET A 136 20.91 60.49 50.49
#